data_AF-A0A950RJJ1-F1
#
_entry.id   AF-A0A950RJJ1-F1
#
_cell.length_a   1.000
_cell.length_b   1.000
_cell.length_c   1.000
_cell.angle_alpha   90.00
_cell.angle_beta   90.00
_cell.angle_gamma   90.00
#
_symmetry.space_group_name_H-M   'P 1'
#
loop_
_entity.id
_entity.type
_entity.pdbx_description
1 polymer ?
#
loop_
_entity_poly.entity_id
_entity_poly.type
_entity_poly.pdbx_seq_one_letter_code
_entity_poly.pdbx_strand_id
1 'polypeptide(L)'
;MSRAYYAAFHVGRRLFADLNFTVPRADRAHQYLVFRLSNSGEAAVEQAGRNLETLRRLRNRADYDEPPALTQSQAVAAVRLAEGIIQALDAAQQDPARTKIRDTMVVYERDVLHDVTWQP
;
A
#
# COMPACT_ATOMS: atom_id res chain seq x y z
N MET A 1 5.76 12.76 8.40
CA MET A 1 5.58 12.00 7.14
C MET A 1 5.83 10.51 7.33
N SER A 2 7.01 10.14 7.81
CA SER A 2 7.46 8.75 7.94
C SER A 2 6.51 7.87 8.76
N ARG A 3 6.01 8.36 9.91
CA ARG A 3 5.01 7.63 10.72
C ARG A 3 3.68 7.40 9.98
N ALA A 4 3.18 8.40 9.26
CA ALA A 4 1.95 8.28 8.47
C ALA A 4 2.11 7.23 7.35
N TYR A 5 3.26 7.26 6.66
CA TYR A 5 3.61 6.25 5.66
C TYR A 5 3.66 4.84 6.28
N TYR A 6 4.43 4.64 7.35
CA TYR A 6 4.60 3.32 7.94
C TYR A 6 3.31 2.76 8.55
N ALA A 7 2.45 3.61 9.11
CA ALA A 7 1.13 3.19 9.57
C ALA A 7 0.30 2.56 8.43
N ALA A 8 0.12 3.27 7.33
CA ALA A 8 -0.60 2.77 6.15
C ALA A 8 0.09 1.55 5.52
N PHE A 9 1.42 1.56 5.43
CA PHE A 9 2.23 0.47 4.90
C PHE A 9 2.03 -0.82 5.70
N HIS A 10 2.02 -0.76 7.03
CA HIS A 10 1.82 -1.96 7.86
C HIS A 10 0.42 -2.55 7.73
N VAL A 11 -0.61 -1.72 7.55
CA VAL A 11 -1.97 -2.21 7.25
C VAL A 11 -2.00 -2.90 5.88
N GLY A 12 -1.35 -2.32 4.85
CA GLY A 12 -1.19 -2.99 3.55
C GLY A 12 -0.44 -4.32 3.62
N ARG A 13 0.64 -4.39 4.42
CA ARG A 13 1.36 -5.65 4.65
C ARG A 13 0.46 -6.70 5.27
N ARG A 14 -0.32 -6.32 6.28
CA ARG A 14 -1.23 -7.21 6.98
C ARG A 14 -2.31 -7.74 6.03
N LEU A 15 -2.94 -6.88 5.23
CA LEU A 15 -3.94 -7.30 4.24
C LEU A 15 -3.39 -8.40 3.31
N PHE A 16 -2.20 -8.22 2.74
CA PHE A 16 -1.61 -9.24 1.85
C PHE A 16 -1.22 -10.52 2.60
N ALA A 17 -0.72 -10.42 3.83
CA ALA A 17 -0.44 -11.60 4.65
C ALA A 17 -1.72 -12.39 4.95
N ASP A 18 -2.81 -11.70 5.31
CA ASP A 18 -4.13 -12.29 5.60
C ASP A 18 -4.81 -12.87 4.33
N LEU A 19 -4.32 -12.51 3.14
CA LEU A 19 -4.68 -13.07 1.84
C LEU A 19 -3.73 -14.20 1.37
N ASN A 20 -2.82 -14.66 2.25
CA ASN A 20 -1.79 -15.67 2.01
C ASN A 20 -0.72 -15.29 0.98
N PHE A 21 -0.39 -14.01 0.83
CA PHE A 21 0.77 -13.59 0.02
C PHE A 21 2.01 -13.41 0.89
N THR A 22 3.14 -13.91 0.42
CA THR A 22 4.44 -13.73 1.09
C THR A 22 5.01 -12.35 0.80
N VAL A 23 4.73 -11.40 1.68
CA VAL A 23 5.25 -10.03 1.54
C VAL A 23 6.77 -9.99 1.82
N PRO A 24 7.61 -9.56 0.87
CA PRO A 24 9.05 -9.53 1.03
C PRO A 24 9.48 -8.61 2.19
N ARG A 25 10.71 -8.81 2.65
CA ARG A 25 11.32 -7.99 3.71
C ARG A 25 12.01 -6.75 3.14
N ALA A 26 12.29 -5.79 4.02
CA ALA A 26 13.12 -4.61 3.76
C ALA A 26 12.63 -3.80 2.53
N ASP A 27 13.56 -3.21 1.78
CA ASP A 27 13.27 -2.20 0.76
C ASP A 27 12.34 -2.66 -0.36
N ARG A 28 12.38 -3.96 -0.71
CA ARG A 28 11.52 -4.54 -1.76
C ARG A 28 10.05 -4.49 -1.39
N ALA A 29 9.72 -4.48 -0.10
CA ALA A 29 8.34 -4.45 0.37
C ALA A 29 7.58 -3.19 -0.04
N HIS A 30 8.27 -2.06 -0.19
CA HIS A 30 7.66 -0.80 -0.53
C HIS A 30 7.06 -0.82 -1.93
N GLN A 31 7.86 -1.21 -2.93
CA GLN A 31 7.39 -1.36 -4.31
C GLN A 31 6.41 -2.51 -4.47
N TYR A 32 6.67 -3.63 -3.78
CA TYR A 32 5.77 -4.79 -3.75
C TYR A 32 4.32 -4.37 -3.41
N LEU A 33 4.13 -3.64 -2.31
CA LEU A 33 2.79 -3.25 -1.86
C LEU A 33 2.16 -2.21 -2.77
N VAL A 34 2.92 -1.21 -3.23
CA VAL A 34 2.40 -0.18 -4.12
C VAL A 34 1.85 -0.80 -5.40
N PHE A 35 2.62 -1.66 -6.07
CA PHE A 35 2.17 -2.25 -7.33
C PHE A 35 0.96 -3.16 -7.14
N ARG A 36 0.95 -4.00 -6.11
CA ARG A 36 -0.16 -4.94 -5.89
C ARG A 36 -1.43 -4.22 -5.44
N LEU A 37 -1.35 -3.25 -4.54
CA LEU A 37 -2.50 -2.44 -4.16
C LEU A 37 -3.05 -1.68 -5.38
N SER A 38 -2.19 -1.02 -6.16
CA SER A 38 -2.57 -0.23 -7.33
C SER A 38 -3.15 -1.03 -8.51
N ASN A 39 -3.02 -2.36 -8.51
CA ASN A 39 -3.56 -3.25 -9.53
C ASN A 39 -4.54 -4.29 -8.94
N SER A 40 -5.04 -4.05 -7.73
CA SER A 40 -5.83 -5.02 -6.95
C SER A 40 -7.19 -5.37 -7.54
N GLY A 41 -7.67 -4.64 -8.56
CA GLY A 41 -8.98 -4.82 -9.16
C GLY A 41 -10.12 -4.25 -8.30
N GLU A 42 -9.84 -3.71 -7.12
CA GLU A 42 -10.81 -3.02 -6.26
C GLU A 42 -10.47 -1.52 -6.26
N ALA A 43 -11.42 -0.68 -6.68
CA ALA A 43 -11.15 0.71 -7.01
C ALA A 43 -10.65 1.53 -5.81
N ALA A 44 -11.18 1.30 -4.62
CA ALA A 44 -10.75 2.00 -3.41
C ALA A 44 -9.34 1.57 -2.99
N VAL A 45 -9.02 0.27 -3.06
CA VAL A 45 -7.69 -0.28 -2.77
C VAL A 45 -6.66 0.14 -3.82
N GLU A 46 -7.03 0.23 -5.09
CA GLU A 46 -6.16 0.76 -6.14
C GLU A 46 -5.79 2.23 -5.89
N GLN A 47 -6.78 3.04 -5.50
CA GLN A 47 -6.54 4.41 -5.10
C GLN A 47 -5.67 4.49 -3.84
N ALA A 48 -5.90 3.59 -2.87
CA ALA A 48 -5.08 3.49 -1.69
C ALA A 48 -3.61 3.17 -2.03
N GLY A 49 -3.35 2.28 -2.99
CA GLY A 49 -1.99 2.00 -3.50
C GLY A 49 -1.30 3.22 -4.10
N ARG A 50 -2.02 4.00 -4.93
CA ARG A 50 -1.51 5.25 -5.52
C ARG A 50 -1.23 6.32 -4.45
N ASN A 51 -2.09 6.40 -3.44
CA ASN A 51 -1.92 7.28 -2.30
C ASN A 51 -0.73 6.85 -1.42
N LEU A 52 -0.51 5.54 -1.24
CA LEU A 52 0.62 5.00 -0.50
C LEU A 52 1.96 5.34 -1.17
N GLU A 53 2.03 5.29 -2.51
CA GLU A 53 3.21 5.75 -3.25
C GLU A 53 3.45 7.25 -3.06
N THR A 54 2.39 8.04 -3.00
CA THR A 54 2.49 9.47 -2.68
C THR A 54 3.03 9.70 -1.28
N LEU A 55 2.57 8.96 -0.27
CA LEU A 55 3.15 9.00 1.08
C LEU A 55 4.61 8.54 1.11
N ARG A 56 4.98 7.53 0.31
CA ARG A 56 6.37 7.07 0.19
C ARG A 56 7.28 8.18 -0.33
N ARG A 57 6.86 8.88 -1.39
CA ARG A 57 7.60 10.03 -1.95
C ARG A 57 7.71 11.17 -0.94
N LEU A 58 6.62 11.50 -0.24
CA LEU A 58 6.63 12.52 0.82
C LEU A 58 7.54 12.14 1.99
N ARG A 59 7.55 10.87 2.39
CA ARG A 59 8.50 10.35 3.39
C ARG A 59 9.93 10.52 2.90
N ASN A 60 10.25 10.07 1.70
CA ASN A 60 11.62 10.15 1.20
C ASN A 60 12.12 11.59 1.17
N ARG A 61 11.28 12.52 0.72
CA ARG A 61 11.56 13.94 0.76
C ARG A 61 11.76 14.48 2.17
N ALA A 62 11.00 13.97 3.14
CA ALA A 62 11.09 14.40 4.53
C ALA A 62 12.33 13.87 5.25
N ASP A 63 12.74 12.64 4.92
CA ASP A 63 13.78 11.90 5.64
C ASP A 63 15.18 12.08 5.01
N TYR A 64 15.27 12.29 3.69
CA TYR A 64 16.54 12.17 2.96
C TYR A 64 16.88 13.34 2.03
N ASP A 65 15.89 14.05 1.50
CA ASP A 65 16.18 15.22 0.68
C ASP A 65 16.68 16.36 1.60
N GLU A 66 17.39 17.35 1.04
CA GLU A 66 17.58 18.68 1.67
C GLU A 66 16.58 19.71 1.10
N PRO A 67 15.25 19.58 1.29
CA PRO A 67 14.29 20.56 0.81
C PRO A 67 14.07 21.66 1.86
N PRO A 68 13.42 22.78 1.51
CA PRO A 68 12.91 23.70 2.52
C PRO A 68 12.04 22.97 3.54
N ALA A 69 11.99 23.51 4.76
CA ALA A 69 11.27 22.93 5.90
C ALA A 69 9.85 22.51 5.51
N LEU A 70 9.48 21.26 5.86
CA LEU A 70 8.12 20.75 5.69
C LEU A 70 7.15 21.62 6.47
N THR A 71 6.01 21.94 5.85
CA THR A 71 4.99 22.73 6.51
C THR A 71 4.09 21.86 7.40
N GLN A 72 3.47 22.47 8.40
CA GLN A 72 2.42 21.82 9.20
C GLN A 72 1.28 21.32 8.31
N SER A 73 0.89 22.09 7.29
CA SER A 73 -0.19 21.72 6.36
C SER A 73 0.15 20.44 5.57
N GLN A 74 1.40 20.29 5.13
CA GLN A 74 1.87 19.05 4.50
C GLN A 74 1.80 17.87 5.47
N ALA A 75 2.24 18.05 6.72
CA ALA A 75 2.20 17.00 7.72
C ALA A 75 0.77 16.53 8.01
N VAL A 76 -0.18 17.47 8.16
CA VAL A 76 -1.61 17.17 8.35
C VAL A 76 -2.18 16.45 7.12
N ALA A 77 -1.85 16.90 5.91
CA ALA A 77 -2.32 16.26 4.68
C ALA A 77 -1.83 14.80 4.59
N ALA A 78 -0.59 14.51 4.97
CA ALA A 78 -0.07 13.15 4.98
C ALA A 78 -0.77 12.24 6.01
N VAL A 79 -1.11 12.77 7.19
CA VAL A 79 -1.88 12.01 8.19
C VAL A 79 -3.27 11.66 7.65
N ARG A 80 -3.98 12.63 7.07
CA ARG A 80 -5.29 12.39 6.45
C ARG A 80 -5.23 11.39 5.29
N LEU A 81 -4.18 11.48 4.48
CA LEU A 81 -3.96 10.55 3.38
C LEU A 81 -3.71 9.12 3.90
N ALA A 82 -2.94 8.97 4.97
CA ALA A 82 -2.74 7.68 5.63
C ALA A 82 -4.02 7.12 6.23
N GLU A 83 -4.83 7.95 6.88
CA GLU A 83 -6.14 7.56 7.42
C GLU A 83 -7.07 7.04 6.33
N GLY A 84 -7.18 7.75 5.20
CA GLY A 84 -7.99 7.29 4.07
C GLY A 84 -7.50 5.99 3.45
N ILE A 85 -6.18 5.76 3.39
CA ILE A 85 -5.62 4.46 2.98
C ILE A 85 -6.06 3.37 3.96
N ILE A 86 -5.85 3.57 5.26
CA ILE A 86 -6.16 2.57 6.29
C ILE A 86 -7.66 2.20 6.24
N GLN A 87 -8.55 3.19 6.16
CA GLN A 87 -9.99 2.94 6.06
C GLN A 87 -10.37 2.12 4.82
N ALA A 88 -9.77 2.41 3.66
CA ALA A 88 -10.03 1.64 2.44
C ALA A 88 -9.53 0.19 2.56
N LEU A 89 -8.35 -0.02 3.15
CA LEU A 89 -7.78 -1.35 3.33
C LEU A 89 -8.53 -2.18 4.39
N ASP A 90 -9.00 -1.56 5.47
CA ASP A 90 -9.81 -2.22 6.49
C ASP A 90 -11.18 -2.63 5.95
N ALA A 91 -11.82 -1.77 5.15
CA ALA A 91 -13.07 -2.12 4.46
C ALA A 91 -12.88 -3.29 3.49
N ALA A 92 -11.73 -3.38 2.83
CA ALA A 92 -11.39 -4.45 1.88
C ALA A 92 -11.12 -5.81 2.54
N GLN A 93 -11.08 -5.90 3.87
CA GLN A 93 -10.99 -7.19 4.58
C GLN A 93 -12.29 -8.00 4.52
N GLN A 94 -13.38 -7.40 4.06
CA GLN A 94 -14.68 -8.05 3.96
C GLN A 94 -14.98 -8.52 2.53
N ASP A 95 -15.78 -9.57 2.39
CA ASP A 95 -16.28 -10.00 1.09
C ASP A 95 -17.38 -9.05 0.58
N PRO A 96 -17.47 -8.83 -0.75
CA PRO A 96 -16.74 -9.54 -1.81
C PRO A 96 -15.36 -8.96 -2.15
N ALA A 97 -14.97 -7.82 -1.58
CA ALA A 97 -13.73 -7.12 -1.91
C ALA A 97 -12.50 -8.00 -1.63
N ARG A 98 -12.46 -8.66 -0.47
CA ARG A 98 -11.36 -9.55 -0.08
C ARG A 98 -11.09 -10.64 -1.12
N THR A 99 -12.13 -11.37 -1.52
CA THR A 99 -12.03 -12.43 -2.54
C THR A 99 -11.60 -11.86 -3.89
N LYS A 100 -12.17 -10.73 -4.32
CA LYS A 100 -11.81 -10.08 -5.59
C LYS A 100 -10.33 -9.70 -5.66
N ILE A 101 -9.80 -9.12 -4.58
CA ILE A 101 -8.39 -8.72 -4.50
C ILE A 101 -7.49 -9.94 -4.60
N ARG A 102 -7.78 -11.01 -3.82
CA ARG A 102 -7.00 -12.26 -3.89
C ARG A 102 -6.94 -12.79 -5.31
N ASP A 103 -8.09 -12.98 -5.94
CA ASP A 103 -8.19 -13.63 -7.25
C ASP A 103 -7.49 -12.80 -8.33
N THR A 104 -7.65 -11.48 -8.27
CA THR A 104 -6.97 -10.55 -9.19
C THR A 104 -5.46 -10.58 -8.98
N MET A 105 -5.00 -10.61 -7.73
CA MET A 105 -3.57 -10.62 -7.40
C MET A 105 -2.87 -11.92 -7.76
N VAL A 106 -3.53 -13.07 -7.61
CA VAL A 106 -3.00 -14.36 -8.08
C VAL A 106 -2.76 -14.33 -9.59
N VAL A 107 -3.72 -13.80 -10.36
CA VAL A 107 -3.59 -13.65 -11.82
C VAL A 107 -2.50 -12.64 -12.17
N TYR A 108 -2.49 -11.48 -11.54
CA TYR A 108 -1.52 -10.42 -11.80
C TYR A 108 -0.07 -10.85 -11.52
N GLU A 109 0.17 -11.54 -10.39
CA GLU A 109 1.49 -12.07 -10.06
C GLU A 109 1.99 -13.08 -11.08
N ARG A 110 1.11 -13.98 -11.54
CA ARG A 110 1.44 -15.03 -12.50
C ARG A 110 1.68 -14.47 -13.91
N ASP A 111 0.75 -13.67 -14.40
CA ASP A 111 0.66 -13.31 -15.82
C ASP A 111 1.37 -12.01 -16.17
N VAL A 112 1.53 -11.09 -15.20
CA VAL A 112 2.14 -9.78 -15.43
C VAL A 112 3.50 -9.66 -14.75
N LEU A 113 3.58 -9.98 -13.46
CA LEU A 113 4.84 -9.82 -12.71
C LEU A 113 5.80 -10.99 -12.88
N HIS A 114 5.27 -12.17 -13.23
CA HIS A 114 6.00 -13.45 -13.23
C HIS A 114 6.72 -13.70 -11.89
N ASP A 115 6.09 -13.28 -10.79
CA ASP A 115 6.60 -13.31 -9.41
C ASP A 115 5.47 -13.74 -8.47
N VAL A 116 5.28 -15.06 -8.36
CA VAL A 116 4.20 -15.67 -7.56
C VAL A 116 4.62 -15.76 -6.10
N THR A 117 3.91 -15.03 -5.24
CA THR A 117 4.14 -15.01 -3.79
C THR A 117 2.95 -15.55 -2.99
N TRP A 118 1.80 -15.72 -3.63
CA TRP A 118 0.63 -16.37 -3.05
C TRP A 118 0.90 -17.84 -2.68
N GLN A 119 0.32 -18.26 -1.56
CA GLN A 119 0.34 -19.64 -1.07
C GLN A 119 -1.10 -20.11 -0.76
N PRO A 120 -1.47 -21.35 -1.13
CA PRO A 120 -2.80 -21.91 -0.82
C PRO A 120 -3.01 -22.15 0.67
#